data_AF-A0A017SY34-F1
#
_entry.id   AF-A0A017SY34-F1
#
_cell.length_a   1.000
_cell.length_b   1.000
_cell.length_c   1.000
_cell.angle_alpha   90.00
_cell.angle_beta   90.00
_cell.angle_gamma   90.00
#
_symmetry.space_group_name_H-M   'P 1'
#
loop_
_entity.id
_entity.type
_entity.pdbx_description
1 polymer ?
#
loop_
_entity_poly.entity_id
_entity_poly.type
_entity_poly.pdbx_seq_one_letter_code
_entity_poly.pdbx_strand_id
1 'polypeptide(L)'
;MTRRPLSVLRLPTLPAPAGESGFHIKGVVYAGIFSRIAQEPGGMDRLRAELSDQALLAFYDQLFLTSGWYDIFPVVPLFSGIARVGGISFEKATIEGTRARATEDLSTIHRPFYRGATPAQVASRLARGFARYIDFGQATTTEHADGTVEISIQEMPTFLLPWYMPSAATFCRIALEAAGAREVRTLWRAPEDGGYRGDVPLASLQLSLAWR
;
A
#
# COMPACT_ATOMS: atom_id res chain seq x y z
N MET A 1 5.88 26.12 0.85
CA MET A 1 6.64 24.88 1.15
C MET A 1 6.91 24.16 -0.16
N THR A 2 8.13 24.25 -0.66
CA THR A 2 8.57 23.63 -1.92
C THR A 2 8.65 22.11 -1.76
N ARG A 3 7.75 21.37 -2.42
CA ARG A 3 7.87 19.91 -2.58
C ARG A 3 9.17 19.62 -3.32
N ARG A 4 10.19 19.13 -2.63
CA ARG A 4 11.36 18.53 -3.29
C ARG A 4 10.87 17.36 -4.14
N PRO A 5 11.18 17.30 -5.44
CA PRO A 5 10.93 16.09 -6.20
C PRO A 5 11.73 14.96 -5.54
N LEU A 6 11.06 13.85 -5.20
CA LEU A 6 11.67 12.67 -4.57
C LEU A 6 12.67 11.94 -5.51
N SER A 7 13.16 12.59 -6.56
CA SER A 7 13.90 11.96 -7.67
C SER A 7 15.37 11.66 -7.39
N VAL A 8 15.85 11.76 -6.14
CA VAL A 8 17.23 11.35 -5.79
C VAL A 8 17.34 10.81 -4.34
N LEU A 9 16.25 10.34 -3.73
CA LEU A 9 16.37 9.79 -2.38
C LEU A 9 17.18 8.50 -2.40
N ARG A 10 18.18 8.43 -1.52
CA ARG A 10 18.81 7.17 -1.11
C ARG A 10 17.71 6.19 -0.70
N LEU A 11 17.96 4.89 -0.88
CA LEU A 11 17.07 3.87 -0.33
C LEU A 11 16.84 4.17 1.16
N PRO A 12 15.58 4.26 1.61
CA PRO A 12 15.29 4.59 2.99
C PRO A 12 15.78 3.46 3.89
N THR A 13 16.49 3.83 4.95
CA THR A 13 16.96 2.87 5.97
C THR A 13 15.76 2.28 6.68
N LEU A 14 15.70 0.95 6.77
CA LEU A 14 14.62 0.26 7.45
C LEU A 14 14.63 0.56 8.96
N PRO A 15 13.45 0.68 9.62
CA PRO A 15 13.39 0.84 11.07
C PRO A 15 13.84 -0.41 11.85
N ALA A 16 13.83 -1.58 11.22
CA ALA A 16 14.31 -2.86 11.75
C ALA A 16 14.96 -3.66 10.61
N PRO A 17 15.84 -4.65 10.89
CA PRO A 17 16.36 -5.53 9.86
C PRO A 17 15.25 -6.22 9.08
N ALA A 18 15.47 -6.44 7.78
CA ALA A 18 14.47 -7.02 6.90
C ALA A 18 14.06 -8.43 7.36
N GLY A 19 12.77 -8.64 7.61
CA GLY A 19 12.24 -9.92 8.09
C GLY A 19 12.13 -10.00 9.62
N GLU A 20 12.59 -8.99 10.35
CA GLU A 20 12.60 -9.00 11.82
C GLU A 20 11.59 -8.02 12.43
N SER A 21 10.91 -7.19 11.62
CA SER A 21 9.90 -6.28 12.17
C SER A 21 8.66 -7.04 12.65
N GLY A 22 8.01 -6.53 13.71
CA GLY A 22 6.72 -7.03 14.18
C GLY A 22 5.52 -6.53 13.38
N PHE A 23 5.73 -6.06 12.15
CA PHE A 23 4.72 -5.50 11.26
C PHE A 23 4.67 -6.32 9.99
N HIS A 24 3.55 -7.03 9.74
CA HIS A 24 3.49 -7.94 8.60
C HIS A 24 2.43 -7.56 7.57
N ILE A 25 2.69 -7.99 6.35
CA ILE A 25 1.80 -7.94 5.21
C ILE A 25 1.66 -9.34 4.60
N LYS A 26 0.52 -9.60 3.95
CA LYS A 26 0.32 -10.84 3.20
C LYS A 26 1.31 -10.96 2.06
N GLY A 27 1.93 -12.13 1.95
CA GLY A 27 2.92 -12.45 0.92
C GLY A 27 2.39 -12.33 -0.50
N VAL A 28 1.07 -12.38 -0.67
CA VAL A 28 0.43 -12.11 -1.96
C VAL A 28 0.85 -10.75 -2.54
N VAL A 29 1.13 -9.74 -1.70
CA VAL A 29 1.59 -8.42 -2.14
C VAL A 29 2.98 -8.52 -2.77
N TYR A 30 3.96 -9.12 -2.09
CA TYR A 30 5.29 -9.36 -2.65
C TYR A 30 5.24 -10.23 -3.90
N ALA A 31 4.50 -11.35 -3.85
CA ALA A 31 4.37 -12.25 -4.98
C ALA A 31 3.83 -11.54 -6.24
N GLY A 32 2.84 -10.65 -6.08
CA GLY A 32 2.30 -9.86 -7.19
C GLY A 32 3.32 -8.86 -7.75
N ILE A 33 4.07 -8.17 -6.87
CA ILE A 33 5.11 -7.23 -7.29
C ILE A 33 6.20 -7.95 -8.09
N PHE A 34 6.73 -9.06 -7.57
CA PHE A 34 7.79 -9.83 -8.23
C PHE A 34 7.33 -10.51 -9.51
N SER A 35 6.10 -11.05 -9.53
CA SER A 35 5.52 -11.61 -10.76
C SER A 35 5.48 -10.58 -11.88
N ARG A 36 5.13 -9.32 -11.57
CA ARG A 36 5.11 -8.24 -12.54
C ARG A 36 6.51 -7.83 -13.01
N ILE A 37 7.45 -7.67 -12.09
CA ILE A 37 8.83 -7.33 -12.45
C ILE A 37 9.44 -8.41 -13.35
N ALA A 38 9.14 -9.68 -13.08
CA ALA A 38 9.61 -10.81 -13.89
C ALA A 38 9.03 -10.86 -15.31
N GLN A 39 7.93 -10.16 -15.58
CA GLN A 39 7.39 -10.03 -16.95
C GLN A 39 8.23 -9.08 -17.82
N GLU A 40 9.03 -8.20 -17.21
CA GLU A 40 9.95 -7.33 -17.93
C GLU A 40 11.30 -8.03 -18.14
N PRO A 41 11.83 -8.12 -19.38
CA PRO A 41 13.16 -8.66 -19.63
C PRO A 41 14.23 -7.97 -18.77
N GLY A 42 14.94 -8.76 -17.95
CA GLY A 42 15.97 -8.26 -17.03
C GLY A 42 15.44 -7.35 -15.90
N GLY A 43 14.12 -7.30 -15.67
CA GLY A 43 13.52 -6.45 -14.62
C GLY A 43 14.06 -6.74 -13.23
N MET A 44 14.22 -8.02 -12.89
CA MET A 44 14.78 -8.44 -11.60
C MET A 44 16.24 -8.04 -11.44
N ASP A 45 17.07 -8.19 -12.48
CA ASP A 45 18.49 -7.85 -12.42
C ASP A 45 18.69 -6.34 -12.30
N ARG A 46 17.89 -5.55 -13.03
CA ARG A 46 17.88 -4.08 -12.90
C ARG A 46 17.46 -3.64 -11.49
N LEU A 47 16.44 -4.28 -10.91
CA LEU A 47 16.02 -3.99 -9.54
C LEU A 47 17.13 -4.32 -8.54
N ARG A 48 17.76 -5.50 -8.66
CA ARG A 48 18.88 -5.89 -7.79
C ARG A 48 20.06 -4.93 -7.92
N ALA A 49 20.37 -4.43 -9.11
CA ALA A 49 21.44 -3.45 -9.32
C ALA A 49 21.18 -2.11 -8.60
N GLU A 50 19.90 -1.70 -8.46
CA GLU A 50 19.53 -0.51 -7.70
C GLU A 50 19.49 -0.74 -6.17
N LEU A 51 19.40 -2.00 -5.73
CA LEU A 51 19.36 -2.40 -4.32
C LEU A 51 20.76 -2.83 -3.86
N SER A 52 21.47 -1.98 -3.14
CA SER A 52 22.84 -2.28 -2.68
C SER A 52 22.92 -3.01 -1.32
N ASP A 53 21.80 -3.12 -0.60
CA ASP A 53 21.73 -3.73 0.73
C ASP A 53 21.54 -5.26 0.63
N GLN A 54 22.54 -6.00 1.10
CA GLN A 54 22.56 -7.47 1.03
C GLN A 54 21.49 -8.13 1.90
N ALA A 55 21.10 -7.53 3.03
CA ALA A 55 20.05 -8.09 3.88
C ALA A 55 18.67 -7.93 3.22
N LEU A 56 18.44 -6.79 2.57
CA LEU A 56 17.25 -6.57 1.74
C LEU A 56 17.19 -7.54 0.56
N LEU A 57 18.31 -7.74 -0.16
CA LEU A 57 18.38 -8.70 -1.26
C LEU A 57 18.08 -10.13 -0.79
N ALA A 58 18.68 -10.56 0.32
CA ALA A 58 18.41 -11.88 0.91
C ALA A 58 16.92 -12.05 1.28
N PHE A 59 16.30 -11.01 1.83
CA PHE A 59 14.85 -11.01 2.09
C PHE A 59 14.03 -11.12 0.79
N TYR A 60 14.44 -10.49 -0.31
CA TYR A 60 13.72 -10.58 -1.59
C TYR A 60 13.96 -11.88 -2.36
N ASP A 61 15.05 -12.59 -2.10
CA ASP A 61 15.37 -13.86 -2.75
C ASP A 61 14.58 -15.06 -2.19
N GLN A 62 13.84 -14.85 -1.09
CA GLN A 62 12.96 -15.88 -0.54
C GLN A 62 11.68 -16.11 -1.38
N LEU A 63 11.04 -17.26 -1.18
CA LEU A 63 9.73 -17.53 -1.78
C LEU A 63 8.61 -16.88 -0.96
N PHE A 64 7.84 -15.99 -1.60
CA PHE A 64 6.65 -15.38 -0.99
C PHE A 64 5.38 -16.18 -1.28
N LEU A 65 4.91 -16.95 -0.30
CA LEU A 65 3.63 -17.65 -0.36
C LEU A 65 2.48 -16.66 -0.18
N THR A 66 1.43 -16.81 -0.98
CA THR A 66 0.31 -15.85 -1.02
C THR A 66 -0.39 -15.68 0.33
N SER A 67 -0.56 -16.76 1.09
CA SER A 67 -1.21 -16.77 2.40
C SER A 67 -0.28 -16.44 3.57
N GLY A 68 1.05 -16.44 3.35
CA GLY A 68 2.06 -16.18 4.37
C GLY A 68 2.07 -14.73 4.86
N TRP A 69 2.67 -14.51 6.02
CA TRP A 69 2.90 -13.19 6.61
C TRP A 69 4.39 -12.87 6.55
N TYR A 70 4.72 -11.68 6.07
CA TYR A 70 6.09 -11.24 5.85
C TYR A 70 6.25 -9.81 6.35
N ASP A 71 7.44 -9.45 6.81
CA ASP A 71 7.77 -8.09 7.20
C ASP A 71 7.37 -7.10 6.09
N ILE A 72 6.63 -6.06 6.46
CA ILE A 72 6.13 -5.04 5.54
C ILE A 72 7.16 -3.96 5.23
N PHE A 73 8.12 -3.69 6.12
CA PHE A 73 9.05 -2.56 5.93
C PHE A 73 9.85 -2.62 4.64
N PRO A 74 10.32 -3.79 4.15
CA PRO A 74 10.98 -3.88 2.85
C PRO A 74 10.12 -3.37 1.68
N VAL A 75 8.79 -3.24 1.80
CA VAL A 75 7.96 -2.71 0.69
C VAL A 75 8.39 -1.30 0.26
N VAL A 76 8.86 -0.46 1.20
CA VAL A 76 9.26 0.91 0.89
C VAL A 76 10.53 0.94 0.02
N PRO A 77 11.69 0.39 0.42
CA PRO A 77 12.85 0.35 -0.45
C PRO A 77 12.61 -0.44 -1.75
N LEU A 78 11.73 -1.45 -1.76
CA LEU A 78 11.31 -2.13 -2.99
C LEU A 78 10.70 -1.14 -4.00
N PHE A 79 9.71 -0.33 -3.58
CA PHE A 79 9.11 0.68 -4.46
C PHE A 79 10.09 1.82 -4.80
N SER A 80 11.05 2.14 -3.93
CA SER A 80 12.15 3.05 -4.28
C SER A 80 13.01 2.47 -5.40
N GLY A 81 13.36 1.18 -5.34
CA GLY A 81 14.09 0.49 -6.41
C GLY A 81 13.33 0.47 -7.73
N ILE A 82 12.04 0.10 -7.70
CA ILE A 82 11.16 0.11 -8.88
C ILE A 82 11.10 1.51 -9.50
N ALA A 83 10.94 2.55 -8.68
CA ALA A 83 10.89 3.93 -9.15
C ALA A 83 12.19 4.35 -9.85
N ARG A 84 13.35 3.93 -9.32
CA ARG A 84 14.67 4.21 -9.90
C ARG A 84 14.88 3.48 -11.22
N VAL A 85 14.59 2.18 -11.28
CA VAL A 85 14.64 1.39 -12.52
C VAL A 85 13.77 2.00 -13.62
N GLY A 86 12.58 2.48 -13.26
CA GLY A 86 11.63 3.09 -14.19
C GLY A 86 11.89 4.57 -14.51
N GLY A 87 12.82 5.24 -13.80
CA GLY A 87 13.01 6.69 -13.93
C GLY A 87 11.77 7.51 -13.57
N ILE A 88 10.94 7.01 -12.65
CA ILE A 88 9.68 7.64 -12.21
C ILE A 88 9.73 8.03 -10.73
N SER A 89 8.74 8.80 -10.27
CA SER A 89 8.63 9.11 -8.84
C SER A 89 8.16 7.90 -8.03
N PHE A 90 8.56 7.85 -6.75
CA PHE A 90 8.10 6.85 -5.79
C PHE A 90 6.57 6.75 -5.73
N GLU A 91 5.90 7.91 -5.67
CA GLU A 91 4.45 8.01 -5.66
C GLU A 91 3.85 7.40 -6.92
N LYS A 92 4.41 7.69 -8.10
CA LYS A 92 3.95 7.12 -9.37
C LYS A 92 4.12 5.61 -9.40
N ALA A 93 5.30 5.09 -9.00
CA ALA A 93 5.54 3.66 -8.90
C ALA A 93 4.52 2.98 -7.97
N THR A 94 4.24 3.58 -6.81
CA THR A 94 3.25 3.09 -5.84
C THR A 94 1.84 3.06 -6.42
N ILE A 95 1.41 4.12 -7.10
CA ILE A 95 0.08 4.21 -7.73
C ILE A 95 -0.05 3.17 -8.84
N GLU A 96 0.96 3.02 -9.71
CA GLU A 96 0.94 2.07 -10.83
C GLU A 96 1.00 0.60 -10.37
N GLY A 97 1.79 0.32 -9.32
CA GLY A 97 1.82 -0.99 -8.66
C GLY A 97 0.46 -1.33 -8.06
N THR A 98 -0.13 -0.38 -7.33
CA THR A 98 -1.46 -0.55 -6.73
C THR A 98 -2.54 -0.74 -7.79
N ARG A 99 -2.49 -0.02 -8.91
CA ARG A 99 -3.49 -0.15 -9.99
C ARG A 99 -3.52 -1.54 -10.60
N ALA A 100 -2.36 -2.10 -10.93
CA ALA A 100 -2.32 -3.46 -11.47
C ALA A 100 -2.85 -4.46 -10.45
N ARG A 101 -2.42 -4.30 -9.20
CA ARG A 101 -2.81 -5.20 -8.13
C ARG A 101 -4.31 -5.16 -7.81
N ALA A 102 -4.88 -3.96 -7.68
CA ALA A 102 -6.30 -3.79 -7.43
C ALA A 102 -7.14 -4.43 -8.54
N THR A 103 -6.71 -4.30 -9.81
CA THR A 103 -7.41 -4.92 -10.94
C THR A 103 -7.45 -6.44 -10.82
N GLU A 104 -6.34 -7.07 -10.44
CA GLU A 104 -6.27 -8.51 -10.18
C GLU A 104 -7.11 -8.93 -8.96
N ASP A 105 -6.98 -8.23 -7.83
CA ASP A 105 -7.66 -8.58 -6.58
C ASP A 105 -9.19 -8.41 -6.69
N LEU A 106 -9.66 -7.35 -7.38
CA LEU A 106 -11.08 -7.11 -7.62
C LEU A 106 -11.69 -8.12 -8.61
N SER A 107 -10.89 -8.64 -9.54
CA SER A 107 -11.35 -9.65 -10.50
C SER A 107 -11.27 -11.08 -9.95
N THR A 108 -10.52 -11.30 -8.87
CA THR A 108 -10.30 -12.61 -8.24
C THR A 108 -10.89 -12.69 -6.83
N ILE A 109 -10.09 -12.46 -5.78
CA ILE A 109 -10.41 -12.76 -4.39
C ILE A 109 -11.54 -11.91 -3.82
N HIS A 110 -11.72 -10.69 -4.35
CA HIS A 110 -12.80 -9.81 -3.88
C HIS A 110 -14.00 -9.76 -4.82
N ARG A 111 -13.96 -10.43 -5.97
CA ARG A 111 -15.05 -10.43 -6.97
C ARG A 111 -16.43 -10.70 -6.35
N PRO A 112 -16.62 -11.67 -5.44
CA PRO A 112 -17.93 -11.93 -4.85
C PRO A 112 -18.46 -10.79 -3.97
N PHE A 113 -17.57 -9.98 -3.38
CA PHE A 113 -17.97 -8.88 -2.48
C PHE A 113 -18.38 -7.62 -3.24
N TYR A 114 -17.89 -7.47 -4.49
CA TYR A 114 -18.09 -6.30 -5.32
C TYR A 114 -19.14 -6.49 -6.41
N ARG A 115 -19.43 -7.73 -6.82
CA ARG A 115 -20.42 -8.00 -7.86
C ARG A 115 -21.83 -7.61 -7.40
N GLY A 116 -22.42 -6.62 -8.07
CA GLY A 116 -23.77 -6.13 -7.77
C GLY A 116 -23.86 -5.24 -6.52
N ALA A 117 -22.73 -4.90 -5.90
CA ALA A 117 -22.70 -3.96 -4.79
C ALA A 117 -22.75 -2.51 -5.30
N THR A 118 -23.44 -1.65 -4.57
CA THR A 118 -23.41 -0.19 -4.80
C THR A 118 -22.12 0.43 -4.26
N PRO A 119 -21.74 1.64 -4.71
CA PRO A 119 -20.58 2.35 -4.15
C PRO A 119 -20.62 2.50 -2.63
N ALA A 120 -21.78 2.82 -2.05
CA ALA A 120 -21.93 2.94 -0.59
C ALA A 120 -21.66 1.61 0.14
N GLN A 121 -22.20 0.50 -0.39
CA GLN A 121 -21.95 -0.84 0.16
C GLN A 121 -20.48 -1.27 0.03
N VAL A 122 -19.78 -0.78 -0.99
CA VAL A 122 -18.34 -0.99 -1.14
C VAL A 122 -17.57 -0.15 -0.14
N ALA A 123 -17.85 1.15 -0.07
CA ALA A 123 -17.21 2.09 0.85
C ALA A 123 -17.24 1.61 2.30
N SER A 124 -18.40 1.13 2.76
CA SER A 124 -18.61 0.60 4.12
C SER A 124 -17.81 -0.65 4.48
N ARG A 125 -17.25 -1.33 3.47
CA ARG A 125 -16.48 -2.57 3.61
C ARG A 125 -14.98 -2.37 3.39
N LEU A 126 -14.54 -1.21 2.90
CA LEU A 126 -13.13 -0.96 2.56
C LEU A 126 -12.19 -1.16 3.76
N ALA A 127 -12.57 -0.69 4.96
CA ALA A 127 -11.77 -0.92 6.17
C ALA A 127 -11.60 -2.41 6.51
N ARG A 128 -12.58 -3.27 6.19
CA ARG A 128 -12.44 -4.73 6.41
C ARG A 128 -11.40 -5.37 5.49
N GLY A 129 -11.09 -4.72 4.36
CA GLY A 129 -10.00 -5.14 3.49
C GLY A 129 -8.64 -5.02 4.18
N PHE A 130 -8.46 -4.01 5.04
CA PHE A 130 -7.19 -3.75 5.74
C PHE A 130 -6.66 -4.97 6.49
N ALA A 131 -7.47 -5.54 7.39
CA ALA A 131 -7.11 -6.68 8.23
C ALA A 131 -6.88 -7.98 7.42
N ARG A 132 -7.24 -8.03 6.13
CA ARG A 132 -6.94 -9.18 5.27
C ARG A 132 -5.51 -9.16 4.74
N TYR A 133 -4.92 -7.98 4.62
CA TYR A 133 -3.57 -7.80 4.08
C TYR A 133 -2.54 -7.48 5.13
N ILE A 134 -2.93 -6.88 6.24
CA ILE A 134 -2.04 -6.39 7.29
C ILE A 134 -2.55 -6.93 8.63
N ASP A 135 -1.63 -7.40 9.50
CA ASP A 135 -1.96 -8.00 10.80
C ASP A 135 -1.74 -7.07 12.00
N PHE A 136 -1.42 -5.79 11.73
CA PHE A 136 -1.25 -4.74 12.72
C PHE A 136 -2.16 -3.55 12.44
N GLY A 137 -2.37 -2.71 13.46
CA GLY A 137 -3.23 -1.55 13.38
C GLY A 137 -4.70 -1.89 13.27
N GLN A 138 -5.52 -0.85 13.26
CA GLN A 138 -6.98 -0.99 13.24
C GLN A 138 -7.57 -0.02 12.24
N ALA A 139 -8.47 -0.50 11.39
CA ALA A 139 -9.19 0.32 10.43
C ALA A 139 -10.70 0.27 10.71
N THR A 140 -11.34 1.43 10.77
CA THR A 140 -12.79 1.57 10.94
C THR A 140 -13.37 2.46 9.84
N THR A 141 -14.63 2.24 9.50
CA THR A 141 -15.37 3.07 8.55
C THR A 141 -16.53 3.76 9.27
N THR A 142 -16.68 5.06 9.04
CA THR A 142 -17.82 5.86 9.50
C THR A 142 -18.50 6.48 8.29
N GLU A 143 -19.82 6.30 8.17
CA GLU A 143 -20.63 6.95 7.15
C GLU A 143 -21.25 8.22 7.72
N HIS A 144 -21.20 9.31 6.96
CA HIS A 144 -21.78 10.59 7.33
C HIS A 144 -23.10 10.84 6.61
N ALA A 145 -23.96 11.66 7.19
CA ALA A 145 -25.29 11.95 6.65
C ALA A 145 -25.27 12.62 5.27
N ASP A 146 -24.18 13.29 4.92
CA ASP A 146 -23.97 13.91 3.60
C ASP A 146 -23.49 12.93 2.52
N GLY A 147 -23.42 11.64 2.84
CA GLY A 147 -22.98 10.57 1.93
C GLY A 147 -21.47 10.42 1.83
N THR A 148 -20.68 11.20 2.58
CA THR A 148 -19.23 10.98 2.69
C THR A 148 -18.92 9.81 3.60
N VAL A 149 -17.82 9.12 3.28
CA VAL A 149 -17.35 7.98 4.08
C VAL A 149 -15.95 8.28 4.58
N GLU A 150 -15.75 8.19 5.89
CA GLU A 150 -14.44 8.33 6.50
C GLU A 150 -13.88 6.98 6.94
N ILE A 151 -12.64 6.71 6.55
CA ILE A 151 -11.86 5.56 7.00
C ILE A 151 -10.81 6.07 7.97
N SER A 152 -10.86 5.59 9.22
CA SER A 152 -9.85 5.88 10.24
C SER A 152 -8.93 4.69 10.40
N ILE A 153 -7.62 4.91 10.43
CA ILE A 153 -6.59 3.88 10.59
C ILE A 153 -5.70 4.28 11.76
N GLN A 154 -5.48 3.35 12.69
CA GLN A 154 -4.68 3.56 13.89
C GLN A 154 -3.44 2.65 13.87
N GLU A 155 -2.41 3.07 14.59
CA GLU A 155 -1.14 2.34 14.78
C GLU A 155 -0.38 2.03 13.47
N MET A 156 -0.41 2.93 12.50
CA MET A 156 0.34 2.78 11.25
C MET A 156 1.78 3.26 11.44
N PRO A 157 2.82 2.43 11.21
CA PRO A 157 4.20 2.91 11.20
C PRO A 157 4.41 4.10 10.26
N THR A 158 4.96 5.20 10.79
CA THR A 158 5.20 6.43 10.03
C THR A 158 6.10 6.19 8.80
N PHE A 159 7.03 5.23 8.91
CA PHE A 159 7.89 4.78 7.81
C PHE A 159 7.11 4.32 6.58
N LEU A 160 5.92 3.75 6.77
CA LEU A 160 5.09 3.21 5.68
C LEU A 160 4.24 4.27 5.00
N LEU A 161 4.03 5.45 5.60
CA LEU A 161 3.08 6.45 5.10
C LEU A 161 3.31 6.87 3.64
N PRO A 162 4.55 7.09 3.16
CA PRO A 162 4.78 7.45 1.76
C PRO A 162 4.29 6.41 0.77
N TRP A 163 4.24 5.14 1.16
CA TRP A 163 3.73 4.03 0.35
C TRP A 163 2.24 3.79 0.60
N TYR A 164 1.86 3.68 1.88
CA TYR A 164 0.54 3.27 2.30
C TYR A 164 -0.54 4.28 1.90
N MET A 165 -0.34 5.58 2.14
CA MET A 165 -1.36 6.60 1.88
C MET A 165 -1.77 6.68 0.39
N PRO A 166 -0.84 6.79 -0.58
CA PRO A 166 -1.21 6.80 -2.00
C PRO A 166 -1.72 5.43 -2.48
N SER A 167 -1.21 4.32 -1.93
CA SER A 167 -1.71 2.98 -2.25
C SER A 167 -3.17 2.80 -1.80
N ALA A 168 -3.46 3.04 -0.52
CA ALA A 168 -4.81 2.90 0.03
C ALA A 168 -5.82 3.82 -0.67
N ALA A 169 -5.48 5.10 -0.91
CA ALA A 169 -6.35 6.02 -1.65
C ALA A 169 -6.60 5.54 -3.10
N THR A 170 -5.57 5.05 -3.77
CA THR A 170 -5.69 4.51 -5.13
C THR A 170 -6.58 3.26 -5.16
N PHE A 171 -6.39 2.34 -4.22
CA PHE A 171 -7.21 1.14 -4.11
C PHE A 171 -8.68 1.49 -3.84
N CYS A 172 -8.95 2.36 -2.86
CA CYS A 172 -10.31 2.79 -2.52
C CYS A 172 -11.02 3.40 -3.73
N ARG A 173 -10.33 4.26 -4.48
CA ARG A 173 -10.87 4.81 -5.73
C ARG A 173 -11.23 3.73 -6.74
N ILE A 174 -10.31 2.81 -7.03
CA ILE A 174 -10.56 1.76 -8.03
C ILE A 174 -11.72 0.86 -7.60
N ALA A 175 -11.79 0.50 -6.32
CA ALA A 175 -12.88 -0.32 -5.79
C ALA A 175 -14.24 0.37 -5.91
N LEU A 176 -14.31 1.69 -5.64
CA LEU A 176 -15.54 2.47 -5.82
C LEU A 176 -15.93 2.63 -7.30
N GLU A 177 -14.97 2.94 -8.16
CA GLU A 177 -15.18 3.03 -9.62
C GLU A 177 -15.67 1.70 -10.20
N ALA A 178 -15.12 0.57 -9.73
CA ALA A 178 -15.57 -0.77 -10.11
C ALA A 178 -17.02 -1.07 -9.67
N ALA A 179 -17.51 -0.38 -8.63
CA ALA A 179 -18.90 -0.45 -8.17
C ALA A 179 -19.82 0.58 -8.85
N GLY A 180 -19.30 1.34 -9.82
CA GLY A 180 -20.07 2.32 -10.60
C GLY A 180 -20.01 3.75 -10.08
N ALA A 181 -19.19 4.04 -9.06
CA ALA A 181 -18.98 5.40 -8.58
C ALA A 181 -18.30 6.26 -9.66
N ARG A 182 -18.66 7.55 -9.73
CA ARG A 182 -18.03 8.53 -10.62
C ARG A 182 -17.40 9.65 -9.81
N GLU A 183 -16.43 10.33 -10.41
CA GLU A 183 -15.76 11.49 -9.80
C GLU A 183 -15.27 11.22 -8.37
N VAL A 184 -14.72 10.02 -8.12
CA VAL A 184 -14.31 9.62 -6.78
C VAL A 184 -13.18 10.52 -6.27
N ARG A 185 -13.40 11.14 -5.11
CA ARG A 185 -12.45 12.01 -4.41
C ARG A 185 -11.96 11.29 -3.16
N THR A 186 -10.67 11.40 -2.93
CA THR A 186 -9.96 10.90 -1.75
C THR A 186 -9.24 12.08 -1.12
N LEU A 187 -9.40 12.27 0.18
CA LEU A 187 -8.73 13.34 0.92
C LEU A 187 -8.18 12.78 2.22
N TRP A 188 -6.86 12.87 2.38
CA TRP A 188 -6.21 12.58 3.66
C TRP A 188 -6.24 13.83 4.54
N ARG A 189 -6.59 13.66 5.81
CA ARG A 189 -6.17 14.62 6.84
C ARG A 189 -4.68 14.46 7.12
N ALA A 190 -4.05 15.48 7.70
CA ALA A 190 -2.68 15.37 8.15
C ALA A 190 -2.56 14.18 9.13
N PRO A 191 -1.56 13.30 8.98
CA PRO A 191 -1.32 12.24 9.96
C PRO A 191 -1.13 12.83 11.35
N GLU A 192 -1.79 12.24 12.35
CA GLU A 192 -1.64 12.60 13.76
C GLU A 192 -0.65 11.63 14.43
N ASP A 193 -0.01 12.09 15.50
CA ASP A 193 0.89 11.26 16.30
C ASP A 193 0.11 10.09 16.93
N GLY A 194 0.53 8.87 16.61
CA GLY A 194 -0.06 7.63 17.11
C GLY A 194 0.76 6.98 18.23
N GLY A 195 1.79 7.67 18.73
CA GLY A 195 2.72 7.13 19.73
C GLY A 195 3.75 6.17 19.12
N TYR A 196 4.07 5.10 19.86
CA TYR A 196 5.17 4.19 19.53
C TYR A 196 4.80 2.74 19.81
N ARG A 197 5.37 1.82 19.02
CA ARG A 197 5.44 0.38 19.34
C ARG A 197 6.91 -0.05 19.32
N GLY A 198 7.48 -0.30 20.50
CA GLY A 198 8.94 -0.37 20.64
C GLY A 198 9.56 0.96 20.21
N ASP A 199 10.59 0.91 19.37
CA ASP A 199 11.26 2.09 18.83
C ASP A 199 10.62 2.63 17.52
N VAL A 200 9.50 2.06 17.08
CA VAL A 200 8.86 2.45 15.82
C VAL A 200 7.78 3.51 16.08
N PRO A 201 7.94 4.75 15.55
CA PRO A 201 6.91 5.78 15.62
C PRO A 201 5.69 5.45 14.75
N LEU A 202 4.51 5.66 15.30
CA LEU A 202 3.22 5.35 14.70
C LEU A 202 2.43 6.62 14.38
N ALA A 203 1.46 6.49 13.49
CA ALA A 203 0.52 7.54 13.14
C ALA A 203 -0.92 7.04 13.10
N SER A 204 -1.81 7.98 13.37
CA SER A 204 -3.24 7.86 13.14
C SER A 204 -3.60 8.59 11.84
N LEU A 205 -4.34 7.91 10.97
CA LEU A 205 -4.68 8.39 9.63
C LEU A 205 -6.19 8.48 9.46
N GLN A 206 -6.63 9.49 8.71
CA GLN A 206 -8.03 9.63 8.33
C GLN A 206 -8.14 9.94 6.83
N LEU A 207 -8.87 9.08 6.11
CA LEU A 207 -9.18 9.20 4.69
C LEU A 207 -10.67 9.47 4.52
N SER A 208 -11.01 10.62 3.94
CA SER A 208 -12.38 10.92 3.50
C SER A 208 -12.57 10.49 2.04
N LEU A 209 -13.69 9.83 1.77
CA LEU A 209 -14.14 9.36 0.46
C LEU A 209 -15.45 10.03 0.09
N ALA A 210 -15.54 10.52 -1.14
CA ALA A 210 -16.76 11.09 -1.72
C ALA A 210 -16.86 10.73 -3.21
N TRP A 211 -18.06 10.60 -3.75
CA TRP A 211 -18.29 10.28 -5.17
C TRP A 211 -19.66 10.80 -5.65
N ARG A 212 -19.88 10.73 -6.97
CA ARG A 212 -21.18 10.95 -7.64
C ARG A 212 -21.72 9.64 -8.19
#